data_AF-W2JEE2-F1
#
_entry.id   AF-W2JEE2-F1
#
_cell.length_a   1.000
_cell.length_b   1.000
_cell.length_c   1.000
_cell.angle_alpha   90.00
_cell.angle_beta   90.00
_cell.angle_gamma   90.00
#
_symmetry.space_group_name_H-M   'P 1'
#
loop_
_entity.id
_entity.type
_entity.pdbx_description
1 polymer ?
#
loop_
_entity_poly.entity_id
_entity_poly.type
_entity_poly.pdbx_seq_one_letter_code
_entity_poly.pdbx_strand_id
1 'polypeptide(L)' 'MEAESDTPPDGPQAPLACPEIDESPRIARRKHYSFRIKRAVLQAAEGMSVRAAAKQFGIPRQTLSDGIADKENILAYK' A
#
# COMPACT_ATOMS: atom_id res chain seq x y z
N MET A 1 -30.88 -36.55 -48.37
CA MET A 1 -29.47 -36.45 -47.95
C MET A 1 -28.90 -35.33 -48.78
N GLU A 2 -28.85 -34.12 -48.24
CA GLU A 2 -28.23 -32.96 -48.90
C GLU A 2 -27.34 -32.32 -47.83
N ALA A 3 -26.09 -32.09 -48.20
CA ALA A 3 -25.03 -31.55 -47.35
C ALA A 3 -24.53 -30.26 -47.99
N GLU A 4 -24.48 -29.16 -47.23
CA GLU A 4 -23.69 -27.94 -47.46
C GLU A 4 -23.90 -27.08 -46.19
N SER A 5 -22.97 -26.96 -45.24
CA SER A 5 -21.73 -26.15 -45.20
C SER A 5 -21.95 -24.65 -45.43
N ASP A 6 -22.00 -23.85 -44.35
CA ASP A 6 -21.54 -22.46 -44.34
C ASP A 6 -21.23 -22.00 -42.90
N THR A 7 -19.98 -21.62 -42.65
CA THR A 7 -19.44 -20.95 -41.45
C THR A 7 -19.12 -19.49 -41.82
N PRO A 8 -18.79 -18.59 -40.86
CA PRO A 8 -19.53 -18.03 -39.73
C PRO A 8 -19.66 -16.49 -39.89
N PRO A 9 -20.46 -15.74 -39.10
CA PRO A 9 -20.15 -14.33 -38.91
C PRO A 9 -19.22 -14.21 -37.69
N ASP A 10 -17.92 -14.30 -37.97
CA ASP A 10 -16.87 -13.70 -37.15
C ASP A 10 -17.08 -12.17 -37.21
N GLY A 11 -18.05 -11.68 -36.45
CA GLY A 11 -18.28 -10.26 -36.27
C GLY A 11 -17.12 -9.69 -35.47
N PRO A 12 -16.59 -8.50 -35.80
CA PRO A 12 -15.52 -7.89 -35.04
C PRO A 12 -16.04 -7.65 -33.61
N GLN A 13 -15.61 -8.48 -32.66
CA GLN A 13 -15.79 -8.18 -31.25
C GLN A 13 -15.09 -6.85 -31.01
N ALA A 14 -15.89 -5.84 -30.71
CA ALA A 14 -15.43 -4.51 -30.36
C ALA A 14 -14.30 -4.64 -29.33
N PRO A 15 -13.21 -3.85 -29.47
CA PRO A 15 -12.15 -3.87 -28.49
C PRO A 15 -12.78 -3.55 -27.14
N LEU A 16 -12.66 -4.50 -26.20
CA LEU A 16 -12.98 -4.30 -24.80
C LEU A 16 -12.28 -3.01 -24.38
N ALA A 17 -13.05 -1.94 -24.23
CA ALA A 17 -12.56 -0.69 -23.69
C ALA A 17 -11.92 -1.04 -22.36
N CYS A 18 -10.58 -0.94 -22.30
CA CYS A 18 -9.88 -0.93 -21.03
C CYS A 18 -10.60 0.11 -20.18
N PRO A 19 -11.14 -0.23 -18.99
CA PRO A 19 -11.72 0.79 -18.13
C PRO A 19 -10.64 1.85 -17.97
N GLU A 20 -10.95 3.08 -18.35
CA GLU A 20 -10.05 4.22 -18.19
C GLU A 20 -9.73 4.30 -16.72
N ILE A 21 -8.60 3.69 -16.34
CA ILE A 21 -7.99 3.87 -15.05
C ILE A 21 -7.69 5.36 -15.00
N ASP A 22 -8.51 6.08 -14.24
CA ASP A 22 -8.26 7.46 -13.86
C ASP A 22 -6.87 7.50 -13.20
N GLU A 23 -5.86 7.69 -14.05
CA GLU A 23 -4.45 7.92 -13.74
C GLU A 23 -4.25 9.33 -13.17
N SER A 24 -5.31 9.98 -12.68
CA SER A 24 -5.16 11.09 -11.76
C SER A 24 -4.25 10.64 -10.62
N PRO A 25 -3.07 11.28 -10.43
CA PRO A 25 -2.17 10.88 -9.38
C PRO A 25 -2.91 11.05 -8.06
N ARG A 26 -3.32 9.93 -7.46
CA ARG A 26 -3.87 9.93 -6.11
C ARG A 26 -2.74 10.37 -5.21
N ILE A 27 -2.64 11.67 -4.95
CA ILE A 27 -1.67 12.23 -4.02
C ILE A 27 -1.95 11.54 -2.69
N ALA A 28 -1.16 10.52 -2.38
CA ALA A 28 -1.34 9.72 -1.19
C ALA A 28 -1.14 10.64 0.00
N ARG A 29 -2.23 10.98 0.69
CA ARG A 29 -2.18 11.82 1.89
C ARG A 29 -1.25 11.13 2.89
N ARG A 30 -0.22 11.84 3.35
CA ARG A 30 0.67 11.35 4.40
C ARG A 30 -0.18 10.99 5.63
N LYS A 31 -0.07 9.75 6.10
CA LYS A 31 -0.73 9.33 7.33
C LYS A 31 -0.11 10.07 8.52
N HIS A 32 -0.96 10.67 9.35
CA HIS A 32 -0.53 11.24 10.62
C HIS A 32 -0.47 10.14 11.68
N TYR A 33 0.68 9.98 12.32
CA TYR A 33 0.88 9.04 13.43
C TYR A 33 0.93 9.82 14.73
N SER A 34 -0.04 9.59 15.60
CA SER A 34 -0.06 10.22 16.93
C SER A 34 1.12 9.76 17.79
N PHE A 35 1.50 10.57 18.77
CA PHE A 35 2.54 10.22 19.75
C PHE A 35 2.27 8.88 20.44
N ARG A 36 1.00 8.57 20.73
CA ARG A 36 0.59 7.28 21.32
C ARG A 36 0.95 6.09 20.43
N ILE A 37 0.69 6.19 19.12
CA ILE A 37 1.02 5.12 18.17
C ILE A 37 2.54 4.99 18.03
N LYS A 38 3.24 6.11 17.86
CA LYS A 38 4.71 6.11 17.78
C LYS A 38 5.34 5.45 19.00
N ARG A 39 4.86 5.78 20.21
CA ARG A 39 5.35 5.21 21.46
C ARG A 39 5.12 3.70 21.54
N ALA A 40 3.90 3.24 21.24
CA ALA A 40 3.57 1.82 21.26
C ALA A 40 4.44 1.01 20.29
N VAL A 41 4.70 1.56 19.10
CA VAL A 41 5.53 0.93 18.07
C VAL A 41 6.99 0.90 18.49
N LEU A 42 7.53 1.98 19.08
CA LEU A 42 8.91 2.02 19.55
C LEU A 42 9.17 1.04 20.70
N GLN A 43 8.20 0.89 21.61
CA GLN A 43 8.27 -0.11 22.68
C GLN A 43 8.18 -1.53 22.12
N ALA A 44 7.24 -1.78 21.20
CA ALA A 44 7.05 -3.10 20.61
C ALA A 44 8.16 -3.50 19.61
N ALA A 45 8.86 -2.54 19.02
CA ALA A 45 9.98 -2.76 18.10
C ALA A 45 11.33 -2.89 18.83
N GLU A 46 11.37 -2.81 20.16
CA GLU A 46 12.60 -2.95 20.93
C GLU A 46 13.21 -4.35 20.70
N GLY A 47 14.49 -4.39 20.29
CA GLY A 47 15.17 -5.63 19.90
C GLY A 47 14.84 -6.14 18.48
N MET A 48 13.96 -5.48 17.73
CA MET A 48 13.67 -5.81 16.33
C MET A 48 14.47 -4.94 15.36
N SER A 49 14.74 -5.45 14.16
CA SER A 49 15.24 -4.61 13.07
C SER A 49 14.15 -3.66 12.57
N VAL A 50 14.54 -2.45 12.15
CA VAL A 50 13.65 -1.43 11.53
C VAL A 50 12.81 -2.04 10.40
N ARG A 51 13.43 -2.91 9.59
CA ARG A 51 12.78 -3.57 8.45
C ARG A 51 11.68 -4.53 8.91
N ALA A 52 11.94 -5.31 9.96
CA ALA A 52 10.96 -6.25 10.51
C ALA A 52 9.80 -5.50 11.17
N ALA A 53 10.11 -4.50 12.01
CA ALA A 53 9.12 -3.66 12.68
C ALA A 53 8.22 -2.91 11.68
N ALA A 54 8.80 -2.27 10.65
CA ALA A 54 8.03 -1.58 9.62
C ALA A 54 7.02 -2.51 8.92
N LYS A 55 7.41 -3.75 8.64
CA LYS A 55 6.53 -4.76 8.04
C LYS A 55 5.44 -5.21 9.01
N GLN A 56 5.78 -5.44 10.28
CA GLN A 56 4.86 -5.93 11.29
C GLN A 56 3.81 -4.88 11.69
N PHE A 57 4.21 -3.61 11.83
CA PHE A 57 3.33 -2.53 12.28
C PHE A 57 2.71 -1.74 11.11
N GLY A 58 3.09 -2.02 9.86
CA GLY A 58 2.58 -1.30 8.69
C GLY A 58 2.96 0.18 8.66
N ILE A 59 4.13 0.53 9.20
CA ILE A 59 4.63 1.90 9.29
C ILE A 59 5.79 2.09 8.31
N PRO A 60 5.84 3.20 7.57
CA PRO A 60 6.97 3.49 6.69
C PRO A 60 8.29 3.45 7.44
N ARG A 61 9.31 2.86 6.81
CA ARG A 61 10.64 2.73 7.42
C ARG A 61 11.23 4.06 7.85
N GLN A 62 11.03 5.10 7.03
CA GLN A 62 11.52 6.44 7.34
C GLN A 62 10.86 6.98 8.61
N THR A 63 9.54 6.86 8.72
CA THR A 63 8.80 7.25 9.94
C THR A 63 9.28 6.49 11.19
N LEU A 64 9.59 5.20 11.04
CA LEU A 64 10.16 4.42 12.15
C LEU A 64 11.58 4.88 12.51
N SER A 65 12.42 5.13 11.51
CA SER A 65 13.79 5.61 11.69
C SER A 65 13.83 6.97 12.38
N ASP A 66 12.99 7.91 11.94
CA ASP A 66 12.85 9.22 12.55
C ASP A 66 12.38 9.08 14.01
N GLY A 67 11.40 8.19 14.26
CA GLY A 67 10.93 7.92 15.61
C GLY A 67 11.98 7.26 16.52
N ILE A 68 12.89 6.43 15.98
CA ILE A 68 13.98 5.83 16.74
C ILE A 68 15.04 6.90 17.10
N ALA A 69 15.34 7.81 16.17
CA ALA A 69 16.23 8.94 16.44
C ALA A 69 15.65 9.85 17.55
N ASP A 70 14.33 10.05 17.55
CA ASP A 70 13.61 10.83 18.55
C ASP A 70 13.07 10.01 19.74
N LYS A 71 13.56 8.77 19.94
CA LYS A 71 12.99 7.82 20.92
C LYS A 71 12.89 8.41 22.32
N GLU A 72 13.96 9.04 22.79
CA GLU A 72 14.02 9.65 24.13
C GLU A 72 12.95 10.74 24.30
N ASN A 73 12.78 11.60 23.30
CA ASN A 73 11.76 12.66 23.32
C ASN A 73 10.33 12.09 23.28
N ILE A 74 10.09 11.04 22.49
CA ILE A 74 8.78 10.40 22.38
C ILE A 74 8.41 9.64 23.66
N LEU A 75 9.40 9.04 24.35
CA LEU A 75 9.20 8.35 25.62
C LEU A 75 9.04 9.32 26.80
N ALA A 76 9.75 10.45 26.79
CA ALA A 76 9.66 11.48 27.82
C ALA A 76 8.40 12.35 27.71
N TYR A 77 7.69 12.32 26.57
CA TYR A 77 6.49 13.09 26.35
C TYR A 77 5.34 12.62 27.27
N LYS A 78 4.87 13.53 28.13
CA LYS A 78 3.88 13.30 29.20
C LYS A 78 2.43 13.50 28.74
#